data_AF-A0A9W8JIF3-F1
#
_entry.id   AF-A0A9W8JIF3-F1
#
_cell.length_a   1.000
_cell.length_b   1.000
_cell.length_c   1.000
_cell.angle_alpha   90.00
_cell.angle_beta   90.00
_cell.angle_gamma   90.00
#
_symmetry.space_group_name_H-M   'P 1'
#
loop_
_entity.id
_entity.type
_entity.pdbx_description
1 polymer ?
#
loop_
_entity_poly.entity_id
_entity_poly.type
_entity_poly.pdbx_seq_one_letter_code
_entity_poly.pdbx_strand_id
1 'polypeptide(L)'
;MELGREYSVQNLTKTQTAMLEDLRDYGLIWQRKQTSRRFSPTRLSTTLTSSSPSLPTTIGASSGPQEGFIILETNYRVYAYTDNPLQTAVLDLFTSLKYRFPNLVVGSITRESVKKALINGISADQIISYLITHAHPNMRKNNPLLPVTVQDQIRLWELEKNRLKSQDGYLYTAFASQADYELVLNYAKELDVVLWENAAKRCFFGSLEGHGNIKGFIERRTMGER
;
A
#
# COMPACT_ATOMS: atom_id res chain seq x y z
N MET A 1 -13.09 -27.74 34.30
CA MET A 1 -13.17 -28.96 33.47
C MET A 1 -11.79 -29.25 32.90
N GLU A 2 -11.46 -30.50 32.67
CA GLU A 2 -10.15 -30.93 32.17
C GLU A 2 -10.22 -31.23 30.67
N LEU A 3 -9.23 -30.77 29.92
CA LEU A 3 -9.13 -31.03 28.49
C LEU A 3 -9.00 -32.54 28.25
N GLY A 4 -9.77 -33.07 27.29
CA GLY A 4 -9.72 -34.49 26.92
C GLY A 4 -10.55 -35.41 27.82
N ARG A 5 -11.17 -34.88 28.89
CA ARG A 5 -12.07 -35.63 29.75
C ARG A 5 -13.52 -35.47 29.29
N GLU A 6 -14.26 -36.58 29.24
CA GLU A 6 -15.68 -36.58 28.91
C GLU A 6 -16.54 -36.39 30.16
N TYR A 7 -17.58 -35.56 30.05
CA TYR A 7 -18.54 -35.25 31.11
C TYR A 7 -19.95 -35.66 30.70
N SER A 8 -20.75 -36.11 31.68
CA SER A 8 -22.14 -36.55 31.46
C SER A 8 -23.12 -35.39 31.48
N VAL A 9 -24.10 -35.41 30.58
CA VAL A 9 -25.20 -34.43 30.49
C VAL A 9 -26.30 -34.70 31.53
N GLN A 10 -26.31 -35.88 32.16
CA GLN A 10 -27.42 -36.33 33.03
C GLN A 10 -27.69 -35.44 34.25
N ASN A 11 -26.66 -34.77 34.77
CA ASN A 11 -26.76 -33.92 35.96
C ASN A 11 -26.97 -32.44 35.62
N LEU A 12 -27.17 -32.11 34.34
CA LEU A 12 -27.40 -30.73 33.90
C LEU A 12 -28.86 -30.36 34.02
N THR A 13 -29.11 -29.09 34.36
CA THR A 13 -30.46 -28.53 34.35
C THR A 13 -30.98 -28.40 32.92
N LYS A 14 -32.30 -28.19 32.77
CA LYS A 14 -32.92 -27.93 31.47
C LYS A 14 -32.30 -26.71 30.76
N THR A 15 -31.99 -25.66 31.50
CA THR A 15 -31.34 -24.45 30.97
C THR A 15 -29.90 -24.71 30.54
N GLN A 16 -29.13 -25.48 31.32
CA GLN A 16 -27.76 -25.88 30.97
C GLN A 16 -27.72 -26.78 29.74
N THR A 17 -28.74 -27.61 29.55
CA THR A 17 -28.87 -28.48 28.36
C THR A 17 -29.15 -27.67 27.11
N ALA A 18 -30.02 -26.65 27.20
CA ALA A 18 -30.25 -25.71 26.10
C ALA A 18 -28.99 -24.92 25.74
N MET A 19 -28.27 -24.38 26.73
CA MET A 19 -27.02 -23.65 26.53
C MET A 19 -25.91 -24.52 25.90
N LEU A 20 -26.00 -25.85 26.04
CA LEU A 20 -25.02 -26.78 25.48
C LEU A 20 -25.02 -26.76 23.95
N GLU A 21 -26.16 -26.46 23.32
CA GLU A 21 -26.26 -26.26 21.87
C GLU A 21 -25.45 -25.03 21.45
N ASP A 22 -25.65 -23.89 22.12
CA ASP A 22 -24.90 -22.65 21.85
C ASP A 22 -23.39 -22.84 22.08
N LEU A 23 -23.01 -23.50 23.19
CA LEU A 23 -21.61 -23.78 23.53
C LEU A 23 -20.91 -24.70 22.51
N ARG A 24 -21.67 -25.59 21.87
CA ARG A 24 -21.18 -26.41 20.77
C ARG A 24 -20.97 -25.56 19.53
N ASP A 25 -21.91 -24.68 19.21
CA ASP A 25 -21.84 -23.82 18.02
C ASP A 25 -20.70 -22.78 18.14
N TYR A 26 -20.40 -22.32 19.35
CA TYR A 26 -19.20 -21.52 19.66
C TYR A 26 -17.89 -22.34 19.69
N GLY A 27 -17.97 -23.66 19.58
CA GLY A 27 -16.80 -24.55 19.64
C GLY A 27 -16.15 -24.63 21.02
N LEU A 28 -16.83 -24.21 22.08
CA LEU A 28 -16.38 -24.35 23.48
C LEU A 28 -16.52 -25.80 23.97
N ILE A 29 -17.50 -26.51 23.43
CA ILE A 29 -17.76 -27.91 23.76
C ILE A 29 -17.79 -28.73 22.48
N TRP A 30 -17.19 -29.92 22.55
CA TRP A 30 -17.29 -30.92 21.50
C TRP A 30 -18.26 -32.03 21.92
N GLN A 31 -19.15 -32.41 21.01
CA GLN A 31 -20.03 -33.57 21.15
C GLN A 31 -19.95 -34.42 19.89
N ARG A 32 -19.84 -35.74 20.05
CA ARG A 32 -19.82 -36.67 18.91
C ARG A 32 -21.11 -36.64 18.08
N LYS A 33 -22.25 -36.43 18.74
CA LYS A 33 -23.59 -36.29 18.15
C LYS A 33 -24.37 -35.26 18.97
N GLN A 34 -25.30 -34.53 18.36
CA GLN A 34 -26.13 -33.54 19.06
C GLN A 34 -26.91 -34.15 20.24
N THR A 35 -27.35 -35.41 20.10
CA THR A 35 -28.07 -36.16 21.13
C THR A 35 -27.16 -36.95 22.08
N SER A 36 -25.84 -36.73 22.03
CA SER A 36 -24.88 -37.45 22.87
C SER A 36 -25.09 -37.11 24.35
N ARG A 37 -25.14 -38.15 25.19
CA ARG A 37 -25.19 -37.99 26.66
C ARG A 37 -23.86 -37.57 27.29
N ARG A 38 -22.81 -37.42 26.46
CA ARG A 38 -21.46 -37.05 26.86
C ARG A 38 -20.95 -35.89 26.01
N PHE A 39 -20.21 -34.99 26.65
CA PHE A 39 -19.55 -33.85 26.00
C PHE A 39 -18.13 -33.68 26.54
N SER A 40 -17.26 -33.06 25.74
CA SER A 40 -15.87 -32.78 26.11
C SER A 40 -15.58 -31.29 25.96
N PRO A 41 -15.00 -30.61 26.96
CA PRO A 41 -14.58 -29.23 26.81
C PRO A 41 -13.46 -29.14 25.76
N THR A 42 -13.52 -28.14 24.90
CA THR A 42 -12.42 -27.84 23.98
C THR A 42 -11.37 -26.99 24.69
N ARG A 43 -10.22 -26.78 24.03
CA ARG A 43 -9.17 -25.90 24.54
C ARG A 43 -9.71 -24.48 24.80
N LEU A 44 -10.61 -23.98 23.95
CA LEU A 44 -11.24 -22.67 24.11
C LEU A 44 -11.97 -22.58 25.45
N SER A 45 -12.75 -23.61 25.82
CA SER A 45 -13.45 -23.64 27.11
C SER A 45 -12.50 -23.71 28.30
N THR A 46 -11.43 -24.50 28.21
CA THR A 46 -10.46 -24.62 29.32
C THR A 46 -9.65 -23.35 29.56
N THR A 47 -9.39 -22.54 28.51
CA THR A 47 -8.62 -21.30 28.61
C THR A 47 -9.44 -20.04 28.81
N LEU A 48 -10.78 -20.13 28.86
CA LEU A 48 -11.65 -18.99 29.15
C LEU A 48 -11.43 -18.45 30.58
N THR A 49 -11.07 -19.33 31.51
CA THR A 49 -10.74 -18.96 32.89
C THR A 49 -9.23 -18.91 33.04
N SER A 50 -8.71 -17.78 33.52
CA SER A 50 -7.32 -17.29 33.45
C SER A 50 -6.21 -18.18 34.08
N SER A 51 -6.50 -19.42 34.47
CA SER A 51 -5.62 -20.30 35.23
C SER A 51 -4.85 -21.34 34.40
N SER A 52 -5.11 -21.45 33.10
CA SER A 52 -4.41 -22.39 32.22
C SER A 52 -3.53 -21.67 31.21
N PRO A 53 -2.37 -22.24 30.81
CA PRO A 53 -1.53 -21.67 29.77
C PRO A 53 -2.37 -21.39 28.52
N SER A 54 -2.14 -20.22 27.92
CA SER A 54 -2.78 -19.79 26.67
C SER A 54 -2.74 -20.92 25.64
N LEU A 55 -3.78 -21.03 24.81
CA LEU A 55 -3.79 -21.98 23.69
C LEU A 55 -2.41 -21.95 23.02
N PRO A 56 -1.81 -23.10 22.67
CA PRO A 56 -0.80 -23.12 21.63
C PRO A 56 -1.55 -22.73 20.36
N THR A 57 -1.75 -21.44 20.21
CA THR A 57 -1.92 -20.87 18.92
C THR A 57 -0.77 -21.41 18.08
N THR A 58 -1.04 -21.76 16.85
CA THR A 58 -0.05 -21.61 15.78
C THR A 58 0.22 -20.11 15.53
N ILE A 59 0.36 -19.35 16.63
CA ILE A 59 0.61 -17.92 16.93
C ILE A 59 1.40 -17.94 18.26
N GLY A 60 2.25 -18.96 18.42
CA GLY A 60 2.96 -19.24 19.65
C GLY A 60 4.19 -18.36 19.71
N ALA A 61 4.19 -17.40 20.66
CA ALA A 61 5.37 -16.92 21.36
C ALA A 61 6.66 -16.72 20.53
N SER A 62 6.56 -16.20 19.30
CA SER A 62 7.71 -15.70 18.58
C SER A 62 7.76 -14.19 18.76
N SER A 63 8.59 -13.77 19.70
CA SER A 63 9.29 -12.49 19.66
C SER A 63 10.21 -12.41 18.43
N GLY A 64 9.64 -12.57 17.22
CA GLY A 64 10.36 -12.68 15.94
C GLY A 64 9.41 -12.90 14.73
N PRO A 65 9.85 -12.57 13.50
CA PRO A 65 9.00 -12.02 12.42
C PRO A 65 8.49 -13.07 11.41
N GLN A 66 7.64 -14.01 11.81
CA GLN A 66 7.15 -15.06 10.87
C GLN A 66 5.64 -15.03 10.61
N GLU A 67 4.85 -14.40 11.49
CA GLU A 67 3.42 -14.20 11.25
C GLU A 67 3.17 -12.78 10.81
N GLY A 68 2.62 -12.62 9.62
CA GLY A 68 2.22 -11.30 9.17
C GLY A 68 1.16 -10.71 10.10
N PHE A 69 1.24 -9.41 10.34
CA PHE A 69 0.41 -8.70 11.32
C PHE A 69 -0.45 -7.62 10.67
N ILE A 70 -0.28 -7.38 9.37
CA ILE A 70 -0.96 -6.32 8.63
C ILE A 70 -2.19 -6.87 7.92
N ILE A 71 -3.32 -6.17 8.05
CA ILE A 71 -4.55 -6.37 7.30
C ILE A 71 -4.85 -5.06 6.57
N LEU A 72 -5.06 -5.16 5.26
CA LEU A 72 -5.41 -4.04 4.39
C LEU A 72 -6.80 -4.25 3.80
N GLU A 73 -7.67 -3.26 3.94
CA GLU A 73 -9.00 -3.24 3.35
C GLU A 73 -9.06 -2.50 2.01
N THR A 74 -10.14 -2.71 1.25
CA THR A 74 -10.41 -2.04 -0.03
C THR A 74 -10.65 -0.52 0.09
N ASN A 75 -10.96 -0.04 1.30
CA ASN A 75 -11.17 1.37 1.63
C ASN A 75 -9.88 2.08 2.12
N TYR A 76 -8.70 1.50 1.85
CA TYR A 76 -7.38 1.99 2.24
C TYR A 76 -7.08 1.95 3.75
N ARG A 77 -7.93 1.34 4.58
CA ARG A 77 -7.65 1.16 6.01
C ARG A 77 -6.64 0.05 6.24
N VAL A 78 -5.71 0.33 7.15
CA VAL A 78 -4.66 -0.59 7.57
C VAL A 78 -4.86 -0.89 9.04
N TYR A 79 -4.91 -2.18 9.37
CA TYR A 79 -4.95 -2.70 10.73
C TYR A 79 -3.68 -3.51 10.96
N ALA A 80 -2.90 -3.15 11.97
CA ALA A 80 -1.64 -3.81 12.28
C ALA A 80 -1.65 -4.30 13.72
N TYR A 81 -1.58 -5.62 13.90
CA TYR A 81 -1.52 -6.26 15.21
C TYR A 81 -0.07 -6.39 15.68
N THR A 82 0.48 -5.31 16.20
CA THR A 82 1.87 -5.27 16.67
C THR A 82 1.98 -4.44 17.94
N ASP A 83 2.79 -4.93 18.87
CA ASP A 83 3.27 -4.21 20.04
C ASP A 83 4.67 -3.59 19.79
N ASN A 84 5.31 -3.95 18.67
CA ASN A 84 6.66 -3.50 18.35
C ASN A 84 6.64 -2.04 17.85
N PRO A 85 7.28 -1.11 18.58
CA PRO A 85 7.31 0.30 18.18
C PRO A 85 8.07 0.53 16.86
N LEU A 86 9.02 -0.33 16.50
CA LEU A 86 9.75 -0.21 15.23
C LEU A 86 8.85 -0.51 14.04
N GLN A 87 8.02 -1.56 14.11
CA GLN A 87 7.06 -1.87 13.05
C GLN A 87 6.01 -0.77 12.91
N THR A 88 5.60 -0.19 14.04
CA THR A 88 4.71 0.98 14.05
C THR A 88 5.37 2.19 13.37
N ALA A 89 6.64 2.45 13.65
CA ALA A 89 7.39 3.56 13.03
C ALA A 89 7.56 3.35 11.52
N VAL A 90 7.79 2.12 11.07
CA VAL A 90 7.86 1.81 9.63
C VAL A 90 6.52 2.05 8.95
N LEU A 91 5.41 1.65 9.57
CA LEU A 91 4.06 1.94 9.06
C LEU A 91 3.78 3.45 8.96
N ASP A 92 4.26 4.27 9.90
CA ASP A 92 4.07 5.72 9.89
C ASP A 92 4.79 6.43 8.73
N LEU A 93 5.77 5.78 8.10
CA LEU A 93 6.47 6.34 6.94
C LEU A 93 5.54 6.51 5.72
N PHE A 94 4.58 5.60 5.54
CA PHE A 94 3.73 5.55 4.34
C PHE A 94 2.22 5.48 4.64
N THR A 95 1.81 5.44 5.91
CA THR A 95 0.40 5.48 6.32
C THR A 95 0.12 6.68 7.22
N SER A 96 -1.13 7.14 7.22
CA SER A 96 -1.62 8.09 8.22
C SER A 96 -2.23 7.31 9.39
N LEU A 97 -1.50 7.25 10.51
CA LEU A 97 -1.97 6.58 11.73
C LEU A 97 -3.09 7.39 12.39
N LYS A 98 -4.19 6.72 12.78
CA LYS A 98 -5.35 7.34 13.44
C LYS A 98 -5.48 6.94 14.90
N TYR A 99 -5.37 5.64 15.18
CA TYR A 99 -5.52 5.10 16.53
C TYR A 99 -4.38 4.15 16.84
N ARG A 100 -3.91 4.21 18.08
CA ARG A 100 -2.91 3.29 18.62
C ARG A 100 -3.40 2.74 19.95
N PHE A 101 -3.63 1.44 19.96
CA PHE A 101 -3.88 0.63 21.14
C PHE A 101 -2.63 -0.21 21.46
N PRO A 102 -2.52 -0.85 22.63
CA PRO A 102 -1.34 -1.60 23.03
C PRO A 102 -0.91 -2.71 22.04
N ASN A 103 -1.84 -3.33 21.34
CA ASN A 103 -1.61 -4.43 20.41
C ASN A 103 -2.27 -4.22 19.04
N LEU A 104 -2.76 -3.01 18.75
CA LEU A 104 -3.45 -2.70 17.50
C LEU A 104 -3.16 -1.26 17.08
N VAL A 105 -2.65 -1.12 15.88
CA VAL A 105 -2.48 0.16 15.21
C VAL A 105 -3.47 0.23 14.06
N VAL A 106 -4.21 1.33 13.99
CA VAL A 106 -5.18 1.60 12.92
C VAL A 106 -4.75 2.84 12.17
N GLY A 107 -4.62 2.72 10.86
CA GLY A 107 -4.26 3.82 9.97
C GLY A 107 -5.00 3.75 8.65
N SER A 108 -4.69 4.69 7.77
CA SER A 108 -5.15 4.68 6.39
C SER A 108 -4.04 5.12 5.44
N ILE A 109 -3.97 4.50 4.27
CA ILE A 109 -3.08 4.94 3.19
C ILE A 109 -3.76 6.09 2.46
N THR A 110 -3.14 7.27 2.46
CA THR A 110 -3.64 8.46 1.75
C THR A 110 -2.61 8.95 0.73
N ARG A 111 -3.05 9.83 -0.17
CA ARG A 111 -2.17 10.48 -1.14
C ARG A 111 -1.01 11.19 -0.45
N GLU A 112 -1.28 11.88 0.65
CA GLU A 112 -0.30 12.65 1.41
C GLU A 112 0.70 11.73 2.10
N SER A 113 0.25 10.61 2.67
CA SER A 113 1.14 9.65 3.33
C SER A 113 2.08 8.96 2.35
N VAL A 114 1.58 8.58 1.17
CA VAL A 114 2.40 7.97 0.12
C VAL A 114 3.36 9.01 -0.48
N LYS A 115 2.90 10.25 -0.71
CA LYS A 115 3.78 11.34 -1.16
C LYS A 115 4.91 11.64 -0.17
N LYS A 116 4.62 11.62 1.14
CA LYS A 116 5.64 11.77 2.21
C LYS A 116 6.66 10.64 2.13
N ALA A 117 6.22 9.39 1.95
CA ALA A 117 7.11 8.24 1.81
C ALA A 117 8.03 8.37 0.58
N LEU A 118 7.46 8.79 -0.56
CA LEU A 118 8.17 9.01 -1.82
C LEU A 118 9.22 10.13 -1.75
N ILE A 119 9.01 11.15 -0.90
CA ILE A 119 10.02 12.20 -0.64
C ILE A 119 11.18 11.63 0.18
N ASN A 120 10.89 10.72 1.11
CA ASN A 120 11.89 10.00 1.90
C ASN A 120 12.61 8.88 1.13
N GLY A 121 12.36 8.75 -0.17
CA GLY A 121 13.03 7.77 -1.04
C GLY A 121 12.44 6.37 -1.01
N ILE A 122 11.22 6.19 -0.47
CA ILE A 122 10.53 4.90 -0.43
C ILE A 122 9.64 4.77 -1.67
N SER A 123 9.88 3.79 -2.54
CA SER A 123 9.11 3.58 -3.78
C SER A 123 7.75 2.93 -3.55
N ALA A 124 6.83 3.08 -4.51
CA ALA A 124 5.53 2.40 -4.46
C ALA A 124 5.68 0.87 -4.32
N ASP A 125 6.59 0.27 -5.09
CA ASP A 125 6.81 -1.18 -5.05
C ASP A 125 7.41 -1.65 -3.72
N GLN A 126 8.21 -0.82 -3.04
CA GLN A 126 8.69 -1.13 -1.69
C GLN A 126 7.55 -1.15 -0.67
N ILE A 127 6.62 -0.18 -0.75
CA ILE A 127 5.41 -0.14 0.10
C ILE A 127 4.58 -1.41 -0.13
N ILE A 128 4.30 -1.74 -1.39
CA ILE A 128 3.51 -2.92 -1.76
C ILE A 128 4.20 -4.20 -1.29
N SER A 129 5.50 -4.34 -1.51
CA SER A 129 6.29 -5.52 -1.09
C SER A 129 6.29 -5.68 0.43
N TYR A 130 6.38 -4.58 1.19
CA TYR A 130 6.29 -4.60 2.64
C TYR A 130 4.92 -5.09 3.13
N LEU A 131 3.83 -4.56 2.53
CA LEU A 131 2.46 -4.97 2.84
C LEU A 131 2.22 -6.45 2.53
N ILE A 132 2.77 -6.98 1.43
CA ILE A 132 2.67 -8.41 1.08
C ILE A 132 3.44 -9.27 2.08
N THR A 133 4.69 -8.90 2.39
CA THR A 133 5.58 -9.70 3.25
C THR A 133 5.00 -9.83 4.66
N HIS A 134 4.45 -8.74 5.20
CA HIS A 134 3.87 -8.69 6.54
C HIS A 134 2.34 -8.87 6.58
N ALA A 135 1.73 -9.34 5.50
CA ALA A 135 0.29 -9.60 5.46
C ALA A 135 -0.12 -10.77 6.36
N HIS A 136 -1.22 -10.57 7.09
CA HIS A 136 -1.77 -11.54 8.03
C HIS A 136 -2.09 -12.90 7.36
N PRO A 137 -1.83 -14.05 8.02
CA PRO A 137 -2.03 -15.38 7.44
C PRO A 137 -3.44 -15.63 6.89
N ASN A 138 -4.48 -15.09 7.54
CA ASN A 138 -5.85 -15.20 7.02
C ASN A 138 -6.05 -14.39 5.74
N MET A 139 -5.33 -13.28 5.56
CA MET A 139 -5.40 -12.47 4.35
C MET A 139 -4.64 -13.13 3.19
N ARG A 140 -3.56 -13.88 3.48
CA ARG A 140 -2.81 -14.66 2.49
C ARG A 140 -3.63 -15.77 1.82
N LYS A 141 -4.76 -16.17 2.42
CA LYS A 141 -5.71 -17.12 1.81
C LYS A 141 -6.47 -16.51 0.63
N ASN A 142 -6.54 -15.18 0.54
CA ASN A 142 -7.22 -14.49 -0.55
C ASN A 142 -6.27 -14.33 -1.75
N ASN A 143 -6.81 -14.50 -2.96
CA ASN A 143 -6.11 -14.23 -4.20
C ASN A 143 -6.93 -13.25 -5.04
N PRO A 144 -6.46 -12.02 -5.30
CA PRO A 144 -5.16 -11.45 -4.90
C PRO A 144 -5.07 -11.09 -3.40
N LEU A 145 -3.87 -11.19 -2.83
CA LEU A 145 -3.61 -10.95 -1.41
C LEU A 145 -3.91 -9.51 -0.99
N LEU A 146 -3.41 -8.53 -1.76
CA LEU A 146 -3.80 -7.12 -1.62
C LEU A 146 -4.83 -6.77 -2.68
N PRO A 147 -5.87 -5.98 -2.33
CA PRO A 147 -6.80 -5.45 -3.32
C PRO A 147 -6.07 -4.70 -4.45
N VAL A 148 -6.34 -5.07 -5.71
CA VAL A 148 -5.70 -4.48 -6.89
C VAL A 148 -5.89 -2.97 -6.97
N THR A 149 -7.07 -2.49 -6.57
CA THR A 149 -7.40 -1.06 -6.53
C THR A 149 -6.45 -0.28 -5.64
N VAL A 150 -6.03 -0.85 -4.50
CA VAL A 150 -5.11 -0.18 -3.59
C VAL A 150 -3.68 -0.19 -4.14
N GLN A 151 -3.25 -1.30 -4.76
CA GLN A 151 -1.92 -1.38 -5.39
C GLN A 151 -1.79 -0.36 -6.52
N ASP A 152 -2.79 -0.30 -7.40
CA ASP A 152 -2.80 0.62 -8.53
C ASP A 152 -2.85 2.07 -8.06
N GLN A 153 -3.63 2.36 -7.02
CA GLN A 153 -3.71 3.71 -6.47
C GLN A 153 -2.37 4.20 -5.90
N ILE A 154 -1.61 3.32 -5.23
CA ILE A 154 -0.28 3.65 -4.71
C ILE A 154 0.69 3.97 -5.87
N ARG A 155 0.66 3.17 -6.94
CA ARG A 155 1.48 3.42 -8.15
C ARG A 155 1.08 4.69 -8.87
N LEU A 156 -0.22 4.98 -8.97
CA LEU A 156 -0.72 6.22 -9.57
C LEU A 156 -0.22 7.44 -8.79
N TRP A 157 -0.20 7.40 -7.45
CA TRP A 157 0.35 8.50 -6.64
C TRP A 157 1.85 8.71 -6.83
N GLU A 158 2.62 7.65 -7.11
CA GLU A 158 4.03 7.79 -7.51
C GLU A 158 4.18 8.42 -8.89
N LEU A 159 3.37 8.00 -9.87
CA LEU A 159 3.35 8.60 -11.21
C LEU A 159 2.94 10.08 -11.18
N GLU A 160 2.05 10.48 -10.27
CA GLU A 160 1.68 11.89 -10.08
C GLU A 160 2.88 12.75 -9.65
N LYS A 161 3.79 12.23 -8.81
CA LYS A 161 5.04 12.91 -8.45
C LYS A 161 5.93 13.09 -9.68
N ASN A 162 6.00 12.06 -10.53
CA ASN A 162 6.86 12.04 -11.72
C ASN A 162 6.22 12.71 -12.96
N ARG A 163 5.03 13.33 -12.82
CA ARG A 163 4.27 13.91 -13.94
C ARG A 163 4.91 15.18 -14.51
N LEU A 164 5.65 15.93 -13.70
CA LEU A 164 6.28 17.17 -14.11
C LEU A 164 7.77 16.93 -14.37
N LYS A 165 8.14 16.88 -15.66
CA LYS A 165 9.53 16.96 -16.10
C LYS A 165 9.85 18.44 -16.35
N SER A 166 10.50 19.09 -15.38
CA SER A 166 11.06 20.41 -15.60
C SER A 166 12.32 20.27 -16.48
N GLN A 167 12.38 21.03 -17.56
CA GLN A 167 13.56 21.11 -18.41
C GLN A 167 13.90 22.58 -18.61
N ASP A 168 15.14 22.93 -18.28
CA ASP A 168 15.64 24.29 -18.47
C ASP A 168 16.01 24.49 -19.95
N GLY A 169 15.64 25.64 -20.49
CA GLY A 169 15.81 25.92 -21.91
C GLY A 169 15.26 27.27 -22.32
N TYR A 170 15.21 27.50 -23.62
CA TYR A 170 14.80 28.77 -24.21
C TYR A 170 13.57 28.58 -25.08
N LEU A 171 12.59 29.45 -24.87
CA LEU A 171 11.40 29.54 -25.70
C LEU A 171 11.64 30.53 -26.84
N TYR A 172 11.67 30.03 -28.07
CA TYR A 172 11.73 30.88 -29.27
C TYR A 172 10.32 31.22 -29.70
N THR A 173 10.02 32.52 -29.75
CA THR A 173 8.71 33.06 -30.13
C THR A 173 8.89 34.27 -31.05
N ALA A 174 7.77 34.80 -31.57
CA ALA A 174 7.74 36.03 -32.36
C ALA A 174 8.55 35.99 -33.67
N PHE A 175 8.48 34.88 -34.41
CA PHE A 175 9.05 34.80 -35.76
C PHE A 175 8.28 35.72 -36.73
N ALA A 176 9.02 36.45 -37.57
CA ALA A 176 8.46 37.38 -38.54
C ALA A 176 7.62 36.68 -39.63
N SER A 177 8.08 35.51 -40.09
CA SER A 177 7.42 34.71 -41.14
C SER A 177 7.30 33.25 -40.73
N GLN A 178 6.32 32.56 -41.32
CA GLN A 178 6.16 31.10 -41.18
C GLN A 178 7.38 30.36 -41.74
N ALA A 179 7.94 30.82 -42.86
CA ALA A 179 9.12 30.23 -43.48
C ALA A 179 10.37 30.34 -42.57
N ASP A 180 10.51 31.44 -41.83
CA ASP A 180 11.63 31.62 -40.91
C ASP A 180 11.52 30.69 -39.69
N TYR A 181 10.29 30.54 -39.18
CA TYR A 181 10.00 29.57 -38.12
C TYR A 181 10.37 28.14 -38.55
N GLU A 182 9.90 27.69 -39.71
CA GLU A 182 10.14 26.33 -40.20
C GLU A 182 11.63 26.07 -40.45
N LEU A 183 12.35 27.06 -40.98
CA LEU A 183 13.77 26.93 -41.28
C LEU A 183 14.61 26.83 -39.99
N VAL A 184 14.35 27.67 -39.00
CA VAL A 184 15.03 27.61 -37.68
C VAL A 184 14.64 26.34 -36.92
N LEU A 185 13.38 25.92 -37.02
CA LEU A 185 12.89 24.67 -36.44
C LEU A 185 13.59 23.45 -37.05
N ASN A 186 13.73 23.41 -38.38
CA ASN A 186 14.42 22.32 -39.06
C ASN A 186 15.89 22.22 -38.65
N TYR A 187 16.59 23.35 -38.56
CA TYR A 187 17.96 23.39 -38.06
C TYR A 187 18.05 22.88 -36.61
N ALA A 188 17.11 23.29 -35.74
CA ALA A 188 17.05 22.82 -34.36
C ALA A 188 16.68 21.32 -34.24
N LYS A 189 15.86 20.80 -35.17
CA LYS A 189 15.52 19.37 -35.26
C LYS A 189 16.69 18.53 -35.73
N GLU A 190 17.49 19.01 -36.69
CA GLU A 190 18.71 18.34 -37.15
C GLU A 190 19.75 18.20 -36.02
N LEU A 191 19.79 19.18 -35.12
CA LEU A 191 20.65 19.18 -33.94
C LEU A 191 20.08 18.38 -32.75
N ASP A 192 18.84 17.86 -32.86
CA ASP A 192 18.12 17.13 -31.80
C ASP A 192 17.99 17.91 -30.47
N VAL A 193 17.82 19.23 -30.55
CA VAL A 193 17.73 20.13 -29.38
C VAL A 193 16.32 20.65 -29.11
N VAL A 194 15.32 20.25 -29.91
CA VAL A 194 13.92 20.70 -29.76
C VAL A 194 13.19 19.82 -28.76
N LEU A 195 12.69 20.43 -27.69
CA LEU A 195 11.98 19.74 -26.60
C LEU A 195 10.46 19.84 -26.76
N TRP A 196 9.98 20.91 -27.39
CA TRP A 196 8.56 21.15 -27.63
C TRP A 196 8.37 22.06 -28.84
N GLU A 197 7.30 21.87 -29.61
CA GLU A 197 6.97 22.72 -30.76
C GLU A 197 5.47 23.01 -30.85
N ASN A 198 5.14 24.17 -31.42
CA ASN A 198 3.78 24.55 -31.77
C ASN A 198 3.77 25.42 -33.03
N ALA A 199 3.42 24.77 -34.15
CA ALA A 199 3.36 25.42 -35.46
C ALA A 199 2.27 26.51 -35.53
N ALA A 200 1.13 26.33 -34.85
CA ALA A 200 0.03 27.29 -34.87
C ALA A 200 0.40 28.62 -34.21
N LYS A 201 1.23 28.58 -33.16
CA LYS A 201 1.75 29.78 -32.48
C LYS A 201 3.12 30.21 -32.97
N ARG A 202 3.72 29.49 -33.94
CA ARG A 202 5.08 29.70 -34.43
C ARG A 202 6.08 29.80 -33.28
N CYS A 203 6.08 28.83 -32.39
CA CYS A 203 7.03 28.79 -31.29
C CYS A 203 7.54 27.38 -31.04
N PHE A 204 8.74 27.30 -30.49
CA PHE A 204 9.33 26.04 -30.07
C PHE A 204 10.23 26.27 -28.85
N PHE A 205 10.40 25.25 -28.04
CA PHE A 205 11.27 25.24 -26.87
C PHE A 205 12.52 24.42 -27.19
N GLY A 206 13.68 25.05 -27.07
CA GLY A 206 14.97 24.40 -27.28
C GLY A 206 15.70 24.16 -25.95
N SER A 207 16.55 23.13 -25.93
CA SER A 207 17.42 22.84 -24.78
C SER A 207 18.44 23.96 -24.55
N LEU A 208 18.96 24.05 -23.32
CA LEU A 208 19.98 25.03 -22.94
C LEU A 208 21.28 24.84 -23.74
N GLU A 209 21.66 23.59 -24.01
CA GLU A 209 22.86 23.21 -24.78
C GLU A 209 22.77 23.66 -26.25
N GLY A 210 21.57 23.59 -26.84
CA GLY A 210 21.32 23.99 -28.23
C GLY A 210 21.23 25.51 -28.45
N HIS A 211 21.10 26.31 -27.39
CA HIS A 211 20.81 27.73 -27.51
C HIS A 211 21.89 28.51 -28.27
N GLY A 212 23.17 28.24 -27.98
CA GLY A 212 24.28 28.92 -28.65
C GLY A 212 24.30 28.67 -30.15
N ASN A 213 24.03 27.44 -30.58
CA ASN A 213 24.02 27.04 -31.98
C ASN A 213 22.84 27.68 -32.74
N ILE A 214 21.64 27.65 -32.14
CA ILE A 214 20.44 28.27 -32.73
C ILE A 214 20.60 29.78 -32.83
N LYS A 215 21.11 30.44 -31.78
CA LYS A 215 21.36 31.88 -31.77
C LYS A 215 22.39 32.28 -32.83
N GLY A 216 23.52 31.58 -32.91
CA GLY A 216 24.55 31.84 -33.92
C GLY A 216 24.07 31.58 -35.36
N PHE A 217 23.12 30.68 -35.56
CA PHE A 217 22.44 30.49 -36.84
C PHE A 217 21.54 31.67 -37.20
N ILE A 218 20.75 32.18 -36.25
CA ILE A 218 19.89 33.35 -36.45
C ILE A 218 20.73 34.63 -36.71
N GLU A 219 21.81 34.84 -35.94
CA GLU A 219 22.69 36.03 -36.09
C GLU A 219 23.44 36.06 -37.42
N ARG A 220 23.93 34.91 -37.90
CA ARG A 220 24.55 34.82 -39.24
C ARG A 220 23.57 35.19 -40.34
N ARG A 221 22.28 34.89 -40.16
CA ARG A 221 21.26 35.26 -41.13
C ARG A 221 20.91 36.74 -41.09
N THR A 222 20.72 37.32 -39.91
CA THR A 222 20.41 38.75 -39.79
C THR A 222 21.56 39.65 -40.22
N MET A 223 22.81 39.18 -40.18
CA MET A 223 23.96 39.88 -40.78
C MET A 223 24.06 39.72 -42.31
N GLY A 224 23.51 38.65 -42.89
CA GLY A 224 23.51 38.43 -44.35
C GLY A 224 22.37 39.15 -45.09
N GLU A 225 21.35 39.62 -44.38
CA GLU A 225 20.23 40.41 -44.91
C GLU A 225 20.42 41.93 -44.76
N ARG A 226 21.60 42.41 -44.30
CA ARG A 226 22.01 43.83 -44.30
C ARG A 226 23.06 44.10 -45.36
#